data_AF-A0A124C534-F1
#
_entry.id   AF-A0A124C534-F1
#
_cell.length_a   1.000
_cell.length_b   1.000
_cell.length_c   1.000
_cell.angle_alpha   90.00
_cell.angle_beta   90.00
_cell.angle_gamma   90.00
#
_symmetry.space_group_name_H-M   'P 1'
#
loop_
_entity.id
_entity.type
_entity.pdbx_description
1 polymer ?
#
loop_
_entity_poly.entity_id
_entity_poly.type
_entity_poly.pdbx_seq_one_letter_code
_entity_poly.pdbx_strand_id
1 'polypeptide(L)'
;MRFRHRFTAGLATLLLPLFGLVGLATPAHAATEATATYAKPQDWGSGFEGKWTVKNTGTTTISSWTVEWDFPSGTSVTSAWDADVTSSGTHWTAKNKSWNGSLAPGASVSFGFNGSGSGSPSNCKLNGGSCDGGPSVPGDAAPSAPGTPTPSDVTSTSVKLSWSAATDDKGVKNYDVLRGGTKVATVTGTTYTDTGLSAGTDYSYTVQARDTADQTGPLSGAAAVRTTGGTNPNPGSKINLGYFTEWGVYGRNYHVKNLVTSGSASKITHINYAFGNVKNGQCTVDDTYAAYDKAYTADQSVSGTADTWDQPLRGNFNQLRQLKAKYPHIKVLYSFGGWTYSGGFGQAAQNPAAFAKSCKAVVEDPRWADVFDGIDVDWEYPNACGLTCDTSGPAAFKNLMSALRTEFGANYLVTAAITADGSSGGKIDAADYGGAATHLNWYNVMTYDYFGAFDADGPTAPHSPLTSYPGIPAAGFNSADAIAKLKAKGVPGAKLLLGIGFYGRGWTGVTQSAPGGTATGAAPGTYEAGIEDYKVLKNSCPANGTVGGTAYAHCGNQWWSYDTPATIGSKMTWAKNQGLGGAFFWEFSGDTGNGELVSAISNGLK
;
A
#
# COMPACT_ATOMS: atom_id res chain seq x y z
N MET A 1 17.53 3.47 -79.11
CA MET A 1 16.56 3.28 -80.20
C MET A 1 15.54 4.42 -80.15
N ARG A 2 15.05 4.94 -81.29
CA ARG A 2 13.88 5.85 -81.52
C ARG A 2 13.37 6.74 -80.33
N PHE A 3 13.53 8.07 -80.39
CA PHE A 3 12.56 9.10 -80.88
C PHE A 3 11.40 9.42 -79.90
N ARG A 4 11.31 10.62 -79.28
CA ARG A 4 10.71 11.93 -79.71
C ARG A 4 9.36 12.21 -78.98
N HIS A 5 9.23 13.28 -78.17
CA HIS A 5 8.59 14.60 -78.47
C HIS A 5 7.02 14.61 -78.42
N ARG A 6 6.28 15.67 -78.06
CA ARG A 6 6.49 17.00 -77.39
C ARG A 6 5.08 17.65 -77.12
N PHE A 7 5.05 18.90 -76.58
CA PHE A 7 3.91 19.86 -76.54
C PHE A 7 2.84 19.63 -75.45
N THR A 8 2.09 20.62 -74.93
CA THR A 8 2.04 22.12 -75.09
C THR A 8 1.61 22.70 -73.72
N ALA A 9 2.27 23.70 -73.11
CA ALA A 9 2.25 25.16 -73.36
C ALA A 9 1.06 25.95 -72.76
N GLY A 10 1.37 27.08 -72.09
CA GLY A 10 0.42 28.07 -71.55
C GLY A 10 1.18 29.28 -70.97
N LEU A 11 0.86 30.50 -71.40
CA LEU A 11 1.64 31.73 -71.14
C LEU A 11 0.81 32.81 -70.40
N ALA A 12 1.45 33.57 -69.50
CA ALA A 12 1.13 34.97 -69.17
C ALA A 12 2.34 35.64 -68.44
N THR A 13 2.57 36.95 -68.62
CA THR A 13 3.84 37.64 -68.26
C THR A 13 3.65 39.09 -67.73
N LEU A 14 4.79 39.78 -67.41
CA LEU A 14 5.00 41.15 -66.88
C LEU A 14 4.71 41.32 -65.38
N LEU A 15 5.41 42.13 -64.56
CA LEU A 15 6.62 43.02 -64.68
C LEU A 15 7.75 42.48 -63.72
N LEU A 16 9.02 42.92 -63.59
CA LEU A 16 9.82 44.15 -63.84
C LEU A 16 9.68 45.31 -62.80
N PRO A 17 10.75 46.09 -62.48
CA PRO A 17 12.14 45.66 -62.21
C PRO A 17 12.90 46.44 -61.08
N LEU A 18 14.14 45.98 -60.80
CA LEU A 18 15.36 46.75 -60.42
C LEU A 18 15.70 47.15 -58.95
N PHE A 19 17.02 47.03 -58.68
CA PHE A 19 17.88 47.49 -57.57
C PHE A 19 17.74 46.89 -56.15
N GLY A 20 18.89 46.43 -55.63
CA GLY A 20 19.14 46.01 -54.25
C GLY A 20 20.66 45.95 -53.99
N LEU A 21 21.11 46.43 -52.82
CA LEU A 21 22.51 46.77 -52.54
C LEU A 21 23.46 45.56 -52.41
N VAL A 22 24.77 45.83 -52.59
CA VAL A 22 25.85 45.01 -52.01
C VAL A 22 25.77 45.11 -50.49
N GLY A 23 25.34 44.03 -49.82
CA GLY A 23 25.42 43.89 -48.36
C GLY A 23 26.67 43.12 -47.94
N LEU A 24 27.33 43.56 -46.88
CA LEU A 24 28.41 42.81 -46.24
C LEU A 24 27.85 41.53 -45.63
N ALA A 25 28.40 40.37 -46.01
CA ALA A 25 27.99 39.09 -45.46
C ALA A 25 28.46 38.96 -44.00
N THR A 26 27.52 39.02 -43.06
CA THR A 26 27.72 38.50 -41.71
C THR A 26 27.83 36.96 -41.77
N PRO A 27 28.53 36.31 -40.83
CA PRO A 27 28.50 34.86 -40.73
C PRO A 27 27.08 34.41 -40.38
N ALA A 28 26.46 33.63 -41.26
CA ALA A 28 25.18 33.02 -40.98
C ALA A 28 25.35 31.93 -39.91
N HIS A 29 25.05 32.27 -38.66
CA HIS A 29 24.87 31.29 -37.60
C HIS A 29 23.65 30.44 -37.93
N ALA A 30 23.86 29.29 -38.56
CA ALA A 30 22.85 28.24 -38.66
C ALA A 30 22.45 27.84 -37.24
N ALA A 31 21.14 27.79 -36.98
CA ALA A 31 20.63 27.36 -35.68
C ALA A 31 21.14 25.95 -35.36
N THR A 32 21.63 25.75 -34.14
CA THR A 32 22.09 24.43 -33.69
C THR A 32 20.89 23.54 -33.44
N GLU A 33 20.46 22.81 -34.48
CA GLU A 33 19.42 21.77 -34.43
C GLU A 33 19.89 20.54 -33.62
N ALA A 34 20.16 20.75 -32.33
CA ALA A 34 20.66 19.75 -31.41
C ALA A 34 20.19 20.06 -29.98
N THR A 35 20.02 19.02 -29.16
CA THR A 35 19.64 19.18 -27.75
C THR A 35 20.56 18.39 -26.83
N ALA A 36 20.70 18.82 -25.58
CA ALA A 36 21.38 18.10 -24.53
C ALA A 36 20.49 18.02 -23.28
N THR A 37 20.11 16.80 -22.88
CA THR A 37 19.23 16.60 -21.72
C THR A 37 20.00 16.01 -20.54
N TYR A 38 19.74 16.55 -19.34
CA TYR A 38 20.32 16.05 -18.09
C TYR A 38 19.39 15.06 -17.40
N ALA A 39 19.97 14.03 -16.81
CA ALA A 39 19.35 13.15 -15.83
C ALA A 39 20.30 12.93 -14.65
N LYS A 40 19.74 12.59 -13.49
CA LYS A 40 20.50 12.13 -12.31
C LYS A 40 20.08 10.67 -12.01
N PRO A 41 20.71 9.64 -12.62
CA PRO A 41 20.23 8.27 -12.52
C PRO A 41 20.31 7.66 -11.12
N GLN A 42 21.24 8.14 -10.29
CA GLN A 42 21.38 7.77 -8.89
C GLN A 42 21.71 9.00 -8.04
N ASP A 43 21.18 9.07 -6.82
CA ASP A 43 21.52 10.07 -5.81
C ASP A 43 21.66 9.34 -4.46
N TRP A 44 22.75 9.59 -3.76
CA TRP A 44 23.05 9.02 -2.44
C TRP A 44 23.32 10.09 -1.38
N GLY A 45 22.82 11.31 -1.61
CA GLY A 45 22.79 12.44 -0.67
C GLY A 45 24.12 13.18 -0.51
N SER A 46 25.24 12.46 -0.39
CA SER A 46 26.59 13.05 -0.38
C SER A 46 27.19 13.21 -1.79
N GLY A 47 26.61 12.51 -2.77
CA GLY A 47 26.97 12.57 -4.19
C GLY A 47 25.91 11.90 -5.06
N PHE A 48 26.15 11.87 -6.37
CA PHE A 48 25.19 11.42 -7.37
C PHE A 48 25.86 10.93 -8.66
N GLU A 49 25.16 10.13 -9.45
CA GLU A 49 25.45 9.94 -10.88
C GLU A 49 24.75 11.05 -11.66
N GLY A 50 25.49 11.80 -12.46
CA GLY A 50 24.97 12.76 -13.43
C GLY A 50 25.17 12.24 -14.86
N LYS A 51 24.16 12.37 -15.71
CA LYS A 51 24.19 11.89 -17.09
C LYS A 51 23.64 12.94 -18.05
N TRP A 52 24.44 13.31 -19.04
CA TRP A 52 24.00 14.12 -20.16
C TRP A 52 23.73 13.23 -21.38
N THR A 53 22.72 13.58 -22.18
CA THR A 53 22.46 12.95 -23.47
C THR A 53 22.34 14.01 -24.56
N VAL A 54 23.34 14.08 -25.43
CA VAL A 54 23.34 14.94 -26.61
C VAL A 54 22.61 14.22 -27.74
N LYS A 55 21.67 14.90 -28.40
CA LYS A 55 20.93 14.42 -29.56
C LYS A 55 21.05 15.41 -30.71
N ASN A 56 21.37 14.91 -31.90
CA ASN A 56 21.15 15.63 -33.14
C ASN A 56 19.65 15.59 -33.46
N THR A 57 18.97 16.74 -33.38
CA THR A 57 17.54 16.87 -33.73
C THR A 57 17.33 17.38 -35.16
N GLY A 58 18.41 17.74 -35.84
CA GLY A 58 18.42 18.38 -37.15
C GLY A 58 18.61 17.47 -38.34
N THR A 59 18.80 18.13 -39.49
CA THR A 59 18.85 17.52 -40.82
C THR A 59 20.26 17.24 -41.35
N THR A 60 21.31 17.71 -40.66
CA THR A 60 22.71 17.54 -41.07
C THR A 60 23.54 16.85 -39.98
N THR A 61 24.65 16.21 -40.35
CA THR A 61 25.54 15.52 -39.40
C THR A 61 26.37 16.53 -38.59
N ILE A 62 26.25 16.47 -37.26
CA ILE A 62 27.11 17.20 -36.32
C ILE A 62 28.47 16.48 -36.26
N SER A 63 29.57 17.20 -36.39
CA SER A 63 30.93 16.62 -36.39
C SER A 63 31.61 16.59 -35.01
N SER A 64 31.17 17.45 -34.08
CA SER A 64 31.68 17.57 -32.71
C SER A 64 30.63 18.19 -31.80
N TRP A 65 30.67 17.84 -30.51
CA TRP A 65 29.82 18.45 -29.49
C TRP A 65 30.61 18.86 -28.25
N THR A 66 30.21 19.99 -27.68
CA THR A 66 30.65 20.50 -26.38
C THR A 66 29.41 20.87 -25.58
N VAL A 67 29.28 20.34 -24.37
CA VAL A 67 28.22 20.71 -23.42
C VAL A 67 28.84 21.53 -22.29
N GLU A 68 28.35 22.73 -22.08
CA GLU A 68 28.75 23.63 -20.99
C GLU A 68 27.60 23.73 -19.98
N TRP A 69 27.88 23.81 -18.68
CA TRP A 69 26.87 24.09 -17.64
C TRP A 69 27.50 24.68 -16.37
N ASP A 70 26.70 25.32 -15.53
CA ASP A 70 27.10 25.76 -14.20
C ASP A 70 26.56 24.83 -13.11
N PHE A 71 27.31 24.65 -12.03
CA PHE A 71 26.83 24.06 -10.77
C PHE A 71 26.88 25.10 -9.64
N PRO A 72 25.98 25.05 -8.64
CA PRO A 72 26.07 25.92 -7.47
C PRO A 72 27.31 25.57 -6.63
N SER A 73 27.77 26.53 -5.82
CA SER A 73 28.90 26.32 -4.91
C SER A 73 28.65 25.14 -3.96
N GLY A 74 29.69 24.34 -3.72
CA GLY A 74 29.58 23.08 -2.98
C GLY A 74 29.09 21.88 -3.81
N THR A 75 28.82 22.06 -5.12
CA THR A 75 28.53 20.96 -6.05
C THR A 75 29.62 20.87 -7.13
N SER A 76 30.11 19.66 -7.42
CA SER A 76 31.24 19.45 -8.35
C SER A 76 31.23 18.05 -8.98
N VAL A 77 31.85 17.90 -10.15
CA VAL A 77 32.18 16.58 -10.73
C VAL A 77 33.44 16.02 -10.08
N THR A 78 33.44 14.73 -9.74
CA THR A 78 34.59 14.03 -9.13
C THR A 78 35.27 13.05 -10.09
N SER A 79 34.53 12.48 -11.04
CA SER A 79 35.04 11.60 -12.10
C SER A 79 34.04 11.56 -13.27
N ALA A 80 34.53 11.38 -14.51
CA ALA A 80 33.68 11.38 -15.71
C ALA A 80 34.15 10.34 -16.73
N TRP A 81 33.22 9.88 -17.58
CA TRP A 81 33.46 8.95 -18.68
C TRP A 81 32.78 9.44 -19.97
N ASP A 82 33.23 8.93 -21.12
CA ASP A 82 32.76 9.24 -22.48
C ASP A 82 32.82 10.71 -22.94
N ALA A 83 33.34 11.61 -22.10
CA ALA A 83 33.69 12.99 -22.43
C ALA A 83 35.05 13.38 -21.83
N ASP A 84 35.67 14.44 -22.37
CA ASP A 84 36.72 15.19 -21.68
C ASP A 84 36.05 16.32 -20.90
N VAL A 85 36.01 16.18 -19.57
CA VAL A 85 35.33 17.11 -18.66
C VAL A 85 36.34 17.95 -17.89
N THR A 86 36.18 19.28 -17.97
CA THR A 86 37.01 20.28 -17.28
C THR A 86 36.11 21.31 -16.58
N SER A 87 36.71 22.15 -15.72
CA SER A 87 35.99 23.24 -15.04
C SER A 87 36.84 24.48 -14.78
N SER A 88 36.13 25.58 -14.54
CA SER A 88 36.66 26.87 -14.10
C SER A 88 35.76 27.40 -12.98
N GLY A 89 36.04 26.99 -11.74
CA GLY A 89 35.20 27.31 -10.58
C GLY A 89 33.88 26.54 -10.62
N THR A 90 32.76 27.26 -10.68
CA THR A 90 31.40 26.70 -10.80
C THR A 90 31.04 26.25 -12.22
N HIS A 91 31.78 26.72 -13.23
CA HIS A 91 31.51 26.43 -14.63
C HIS A 91 32.18 25.11 -15.07
N TRP A 92 31.45 24.27 -15.80
CA TRP A 92 31.88 22.96 -16.29
C TRP A 92 31.73 22.86 -17.80
N THR A 93 32.67 22.18 -18.44
CA THR A 93 32.68 21.96 -19.89
C THR A 93 33.01 20.49 -20.17
N ALA A 94 32.18 19.82 -20.96
CA ALA A 94 32.37 18.45 -21.41
C ALA A 94 32.45 18.41 -22.94
N LYS A 95 33.58 17.95 -23.48
CA LYS A 95 33.82 17.83 -24.91
C LYS A 95 33.82 16.37 -25.35
N ASN A 96 33.36 16.12 -26.58
CA ASN A 96 33.37 14.79 -27.18
C ASN A 96 34.77 14.16 -27.21
N LYS A 97 34.82 12.83 -27.04
CA LYS A 97 36.01 12.01 -27.37
C LYS A 97 36.17 11.92 -28.89
N SER A 98 37.35 11.50 -29.34
CA SER A 98 37.66 11.27 -30.76
C SER A 98 36.74 10.28 -31.47
N TRP A 99 36.09 9.38 -30.71
CA TRP A 99 35.24 8.31 -31.24
C TRP A 99 33.72 8.58 -31.16
N ASN A 100 33.27 9.67 -30.51
CA ASN A 100 31.83 9.95 -30.33
C ASN A 100 31.37 11.38 -30.68
N GLY A 101 32.22 12.20 -31.31
CA GLY A 101 31.84 13.55 -31.75
C GLY A 101 30.84 13.62 -32.91
N SER A 102 30.85 12.61 -33.79
CA SER A 102 30.04 12.59 -35.01
C SER A 102 28.64 12.02 -34.73
N LEU A 103 27.60 12.82 -34.92
CA LEU A 103 26.19 12.45 -34.74
C LEU A 103 25.41 12.71 -36.02
N ALA A 104 24.96 11.65 -36.68
CA ALA A 104 24.04 11.72 -37.81
C ALA A 104 22.66 12.27 -37.39
N PRO A 105 21.83 12.79 -38.33
CA PRO A 105 20.46 13.22 -38.06
C PRO A 105 19.66 12.22 -37.22
N GLY A 106 19.07 12.69 -36.12
CA GLY A 106 18.29 11.87 -35.18
C GLY A 106 19.11 11.04 -34.18
N ALA A 107 20.43 10.90 -34.34
CA ALA A 107 21.28 10.11 -33.46
C ALA A 107 21.56 10.80 -32.11
N SER A 108 21.83 9.99 -31.09
CA SER A 108 22.19 10.45 -29.75
C SER A 108 23.45 9.78 -29.22
N VAL A 109 24.12 10.46 -28.30
CA VAL A 109 25.19 9.95 -27.44
C VAL A 109 24.93 10.40 -26.01
N SER A 110 25.34 9.60 -25.02
CA SER A 110 25.40 10.05 -23.64
C SER A 110 26.84 10.09 -23.15
N PHE A 111 27.12 10.97 -22.18
CA PHE A 111 28.28 10.87 -21.32
C PHE A 111 27.82 10.96 -19.85
N GLY A 112 28.61 10.42 -18.93
CA GLY A 112 28.24 10.32 -17.53
C GLY A 112 29.37 10.73 -16.60
N PHE A 113 29.01 11.06 -15.36
CA PHE A 113 29.94 11.49 -14.34
C PHE A 113 29.41 11.22 -12.93
N ASN A 114 30.32 11.04 -11.97
CA ASN A 114 29.98 11.09 -10.55
C ASN A 114 30.16 12.53 -10.05
N GLY A 115 29.20 13.02 -9.27
CA GLY A 115 29.23 14.32 -8.61
C GLY A 115 29.25 14.19 -7.09
N SER A 116 29.66 15.28 -6.43
CA SER A 116 29.52 15.50 -4.98
C SER A 116 28.71 16.76 -4.73
N GLY A 117 28.02 16.82 -3.59
CA GLY A 117 27.03 17.87 -3.29
C GLY A 117 25.65 17.56 -3.89
N SER A 118 24.67 18.43 -3.63
CA SER A 118 23.26 18.17 -3.95
C SER A 118 22.70 18.97 -5.13
N GLY A 119 23.49 19.89 -5.71
CA GLY A 119 23.04 20.82 -6.75
C GLY A 119 22.63 20.17 -8.08
N SER A 120 21.83 20.92 -8.83
CA SER A 120 21.45 20.62 -10.22
C SER A 120 22.18 21.56 -11.19
N PRO A 121 22.42 21.15 -12.45
CA PRO A 121 23.08 22.01 -13.42
C PRO A 121 22.15 23.14 -13.92
N SER A 122 22.71 24.31 -14.19
CA SER A 122 22.04 25.45 -14.82
C SER A 122 22.82 25.98 -16.04
N ASN A 123 22.26 26.95 -16.76
CA ASN A 123 22.92 27.69 -17.85
C ASN A 123 23.50 26.79 -18.96
N CYS A 124 22.84 25.67 -19.25
CA CYS A 124 23.35 24.66 -20.18
C CYS A 124 23.47 25.20 -21.61
N LYS A 125 24.64 25.03 -22.22
CA LYS A 125 24.86 25.28 -23.66
C LYS A 125 25.36 24.02 -24.37
N LEU A 126 24.93 23.86 -25.61
CA LEU A 126 25.41 22.85 -26.54
C LEU A 126 26.01 23.55 -27.76
N ASN A 127 27.31 23.41 -27.97
CA ASN A 127 28.07 24.12 -29.01
C ASN A 127 27.83 25.66 -28.99
N GLY A 128 27.68 26.23 -27.80
CA GLY A 128 27.40 27.66 -27.58
C GLY A 128 25.93 28.09 -27.71
N GLY A 129 25.05 27.28 -28.33
CA GLY A 129 23.59 27.48 -28.34
C GLY A 129 22.92 26.88 -27.10
N SER A 130 21.60 27.08 -26.93
CA SER A 130 20.85 26.52 -25.79
C SER A 130 20.71 24.99 -25.87
N CYS A 131 20.82 24.30 -24.72
CA CYS A 131 20.66 22.85 -24.65
C CYS A 131 19.24 22.33 -24.94
N ASP A 132 18.20 23.18 -24.89
CA ASP A 132 16.84 22.80 -25.28
C ASP A 132 16.63 22.80 -26.81
N GLY A 133 17.62 23.28 -27.58
CA GLY A 133 17.51 23.47 -29.04
C GLY A 133 16.62 24.65 -29.43
N GLY A 134 16.21 25.48 -28.45
CA GLY A 134 15.50 26.73 -28.70
C GLY A 134 16.40 27.80 -29.32
N PRO A 135 15.82 28.81 -29.98
CA PRO A 135 16.59 29.94 -30.50
C PRO A 135 17.11 30.77 -29.32
N SER A 136 18.40 30.63 -28.99
CA SER A 136 19.05 31.49 -27.99
C SER A 136 19.13 32.94 -28.51
N VAL A 137 18.27 33.82 -28.02
CA VAL A 137 18.18 35.22 -28.45
C VAL A 137 19.25 36.06 -27.72
N PRO A 138 20.19 36.71 -28.42
CA PRO A 138 21.25 37.48 -27.77
C PRO A 138 20.71 38.67 -26.97
N GLY A 139 20.83 38.60 -25.64
CA GLY A 139 20.31 39.62 -24.72
C GLY A 139 18.94 39.28 -24.12
N ASP A 140 18.49 38.03 -24.23
CA ASP A 140 17.27 37.48 -23.65
C ASP A 140 17.62 36.22 -22.85
N ALA A 141 17.20 36.11 -21.58
CA ALA A 141 17.58 34.99 -20.71
C ALA A 141 16.40 34.05 -20.46
N ALA A 142 16.57 32.77 -20.82
CA ALA A 142 15.54 31.75 -20.65
C ALA A 142 15.00 31.67 -19.19
N PRO A 143 13.70 31.39 -19.00
CA PRO A 143 13.02 31.62 -17.74
C PRO A 143 13.49 30.68 -16.62
N SER A 144 13.25 31.08 -15.38
CA SER A 144 13.50 30.19 -14.23
C SER A 144 12.64 28.93 -14.26
N ALA A 145 13.00 27.94 -13.46
CA ALA A 145 12.07 26.88 -13.10
C ALA A 145 10.81 27.49 -12.44
N PRO A 146 9.60 27.01 -12.76
CA PRO A 146 8.40 27.28 -11.96
C PRO A 146 8.49 26.62 -10.58
N GLY A 147 7.67 27.08 -9.63
CA GLY A 147 7.51 26.38 -8.35
C GLY A 147 6.97 24.96 -8.53
N THR A 148 7.30 24.05 -7.62
CA THR A 148 6.72 22.70 -7.58
C THR A 148 5.19 22.77 -7.55
N PRO A 149 4.46 22.07 -8.45
CA PRO A 149 3.01 22.12 -8.47
C PRO A 149 2.39 21.59 -7.17
N THR A 150 1.33 22.23 -6.71
CA THR A 150 0.53 21.80 -5.57
C THR A 150 -0.78 21.19 -6.08
N PRO A 151 -1.02 19.89 -5.86
CA PRO A 151 -2.29 19.25 -6.18
C PRO A 151 -3.43 19.72 -5.26
N SER A 152 -4.60 19.92 -5.83
CA SER A 152 -5.84 20.37 -5.18
C SER A 152 -7.06 19.84 -5.95
N ASP A 153 -8.26 20.01 -5.40
CA ASP A 153 -9.57 19.64 -6.00
C ASP A 153 -9.55 18.26 -6.70
N VAL A 154 -8.97 17.26 -6.02
CA VAL A 154 -8.67 15.93 -6.58
C VAL A 154 -9.93 15.06 -6.62
N THR A 155 -10.41 14.76 -7.83
CA THR A 155 -11.55 13.88 -8.06
C THR A 155 -11.10 12.51 -8.57
N SER A 156 -12.06 11.66 -8.94
CA SER A 156 -11.78 10.36 -9.57
C SER A 156 -11.33 10.48 -11.02
N THR A 157 -11.53 11.61 -11.67
CA THR A 157 -11.17 11.84 -13.08
C THR A 157 -10.43 13.15 -13.34
N SER A 158 -10.08 13.91 -12.30
CA SER A 158 -9.38 15.20 -12.41
C SER A 158 -8.45 15.52 -11.25
N VAL A 159 -7.48 16.39 -11.51
CA VAL A 159 -6.70 17.10 -10.47
C VAL A 159 -6.48 18.54 -10.90
N LYS A 160 -6.58 19.47 -9.96
CA LYS A 160 -6.21 20.87 -10.15
C LYS A 160 -4.82 21.12 -9.59
N LEU A 161 -3.96 21.73 -10.40
CA LEU A 161 -2.59 22.08 -10.09
C LEU A 161 -2.49 23.61 -9.98
N SER A 162 -1.72 24.08 -9.00
CA SER A 162 -1.28 25.47 -8.90
C SER A 162 0.23 25.53 -8.63
N TRP A 163 0.91 26.57 -9.09
CA TRP A 163 2.35 26.75 -8.86
C TRP A 163 2.72 28.22 -8.67
N SER A 164 3.89 28.48 -8.09
CA SER A 164 4.51 29.80 -8.13
C SER A 164 5.04 30.09 -9.54
N ALA A 165 4.83 31.32 -10.01
CA ALA A 165 5.32 31.77 -11.30
C ALA A 165 6.85 31.64 -11.42
N ALA A 166 7.32 31.41 -12.65
CA ALA A 166 8.72 31.57 -13.00
C ALA A 166 9.06 33.07 -13.15
N THR A 167 10.34 33.41 -13.00
CA THR A 167 10.88 34.75 -13.29
C THR A 167 11.65 34.74 -14.60
N ASP A 168 11.57 35.85 -15.34
CA ASP A 168 12.12 36.03 -16.67
C ASP A 168 12.46 37.51 -16.88
N ASP A 169 13.42 37.84 -17.75
CA ASP A 169 13.86 39.24 -17.94
C ASP A 169 13.13 39.98 -19.07
N LYS A 170 12.37 39.29 -19.93
CA LYS A 170 11.43 39.87 -20.91
C LYS A 170 9.95 39.54 -20.63
N GLY A 171 9.69 38.43 -19.95
CA GLY A 171 8.40 37.99 -19.45
C GLY A 171 8.04 36.56 -19.86
N VAL A 172 7.42 35.82 -18.92
CA VAL A 172 6.91 34.47 -19.18
C VAL A 172 5.63 34.55 -20.04
N LYS A 173 5.66 33.88 -21.20
CA LYS A 173 4.58 33.80 -22.19
C LYS A 173 3.56 32.71 -21.88
N ASN A 174 4.04 31.54 -21.45
CA ASN A 174 3.20 30.41 -21.05
C ASN A 174 3.98 29.38 -20.21
N TYR A 175 3.24 28.40 -19.71
CA TYR A 175 3.71 27.23 -18.99
C TYR A 175 3.29 25.96 -19.72
N ASP A 176 4.24 25.08 -19.98
CA ASP A 176 4.00 23.72 -20.47
C ASP A 176 3.82 22.78 -19.27
N VAL A 177 2.70 22.06 -19.20
CA VAL A 177 2.35 21.13 -18.11
C VAL A 177 2.54 19.69 -18.57
N LEU A 178 3.32 18.91 -17.82
CA LEU A 178 3.73 17.55 -18.19
C LEU A 178 3.27 16.52 -17.15
N ARG A 179 2.55 15.49 -17.62
CA ARG A 179 2.11 14.32 -16.84
C ARG A 179 2.99 13.12 -17.20
N GLY A 180 3.76 12.61 -16.24
CA GLY A 180 4.71 11.51 -16.48
C GLY A 180 5.75 11.83 -17.57
N GLY A 181 6.19 13.09 -17.65
CA GLY A 181 7.10 13.58 -18.70
C GLY A 181 6.46 13.85 -20.08
N THR A 182 5.18 13.55 -20.28
CA THR A 182 4.45 13.88 -21.52
C THR A 182 3.68 15.18 -21.35
N LYS A 183 3.86 16.15 -22.25
CA LYS A 183 3.07 17.40 -22.22
C LYS A 183 1.57 17.09 -22.43
N VAL A 184 0.75 17.54 -21.49
CA VAL A 184 -0.72 17.42 -21.53
C VAL A 184 -1.41 18.75 -21.85
N ALA A 185 -0.80 19.89 -21.52
CA ALA A 185 -1.34 21.21 -21.80
C ALA A 185 -0.25 22.29 -21.91
N THR A 186 -0.64 23.41 -22.50
CA THR A 186 0.07 24.69 -22.43
C THR A 186 -0.92 25.74 -21.91
N VAL A 187 -0.55 26.51 -20.88
CA VAL A 187 -1.42 27.49 -20.21
C VAL A 187 -0.70 28.83 -19.96
N THR A 188 -1.42 29.94 -19.96
CA THR A 188 -0.86 31.28 -19.69
C THR A 188 -0.87 31.67 -18.22
N GLY A 189 -1.74 31.06 -17.40
CA GLY A 189 -1.79 31.24 -15.95
C GLY A 189 -0.98 30.20 -15.18
N THR A 190 -0.84 30.39 -13.87
CA THR A 190 -0.12 29.45 -12.97
C THR A 190 -1.04 28.38 -12.35
N THR A 191 -2.12 28.03 -13.04
CA THR A 191 -3.05 26.96 -12.64
C THR A 191 -3.52 26.17 -13.86
N TYR A 192 -3.81 24.89 -13.65
CA TYR A 192 -4.39 24.00 -14.66
C TYR A 192 -5.19 22.88 -14.00
N THR A 193 -6.32 22.49 -14.59
CA THR A 193 -7.07 21.30 -14.18
C THR A 193 -6.93 20.22 -15.25
N ASP A 194 -6.21 19.15 -14.92
CA ASP A 194 -6.15 17.96 -15.75
C ASP A 194 -7.42 17.13 -15.55
N THR A 195 -7.92 16.51 -16.62
CA THR A 195 -9.22 15.82 -16.66
C THR A 195 -9.18 14.58 -17.57
N GLY A 196 -10.16 13.69 -17.41
CA GLY A 196 -10.17 12.40 -18.12
C GLY A 196 -9.18 11.38 -17.55
N LEU A 197 -8.75 11.58 -16.30
CA LEU A 197 -7.88 10.65 -15.58
C LEU A 197 -8.62 9.37 -15.20
N SER A 198 -7.85 8.30 -14.99
CA SER A 198 -8.35 7.07 -14.37
C SER A 198 -8.39 7.22 -12.85
N ALA A 199 -9.39 6.60 -12.21
CA ALA A 199 -9.63 6.71 -10.78
C ALA A 199 -8.65 5.86 -9.95
N GLY A 200 -8.21 6.35 -8.79
CA GLY A 200 -7.20 5.67 -7.95
C GLY A 200 -5.94 5.28 -8.72
N THR A 201 -5.48 6.17 -9.59
CA THR A 201 -4.26 6.03 -10.38
C THR A 201 -3.27 7.09 -9.92
N ASP A 202 -2.01 6.71 -9.78
CA ASP A 202 -0.94 7.62 -9.37
C ASP A 202 -0.39 8.35 -10.59
N TYR A 203 -0.29 9.68 -10.48
CA TYR A 203 0.21 10.57 -11.51
C TYR A 203 1.34 11.44 -10.94
N SER A 204 2.29 11.79 -11.80
CA SER A 204 3.38 12.72 -11.48
C SER A 204 3.34 13.89 -12.44
N TYR A 205 3.38 15.11 -11.91
CA TYR A 205 3.29 16.35 -12.68
C TYR A 205 4.54 17.21 -12.51
N THR A 206 4.98 17.81 -13.61
CA THR A 206 6.00 18.86 -13.66
C THR A 206 5.53 19.98 -14.59
N VAL A 207 6.07 21.18 -14.42
CA VAL A 207 5.74 22.34 -15.25
C VAL A 207 7.03 23.00 -15.73
N GLN A 208 7.04 23.47 -16.97
CA GLN A 208 8.13 24.21 -17.59
C GLN A 208 7.65 25.62 -17.96
N ALA A 209 8.48 26.65 -17.77
CA ALA A 209 8.18 28.00 -18.25
C ALA A 209 8.71 28.24 -19.67
N ARG A 210 8.05 29.13 -20.41
CA ARG A 210 8.48 29.63 -21.72
C ARG A 210 8.37 31.16 -21.78
N ASP A 211 9.39 31.81 -22.29
CA ASP A 211 9.47 33.28 -22.41
C ASP A 211 8.78 33.82 -23.68
N THR A 212 8.84 35.15 -23.87
CA THR A 212 8.28 35.80 -25.06
C THR A 212 9.02 35.47 -26.37
N ALA A 213 10.29 35.05 -26.30
CA ALA A 213 11.13 34.58 -27.40
C ALA A 213 10.98 33.06 -27.72
N ASP A 214 10.09 32.37 -27.00
CA ASP A 214 9.82 30.93 -27.06
C ASP A 214 10.93 29.99 -26.53
N GLN A 215 11.95 30.51 -25.84
CA GLN A 215 12.97 29.69 -25.15
C GLN A 215 12.39 29.05 -23.87
N THR A 216 12.93 27.92 -23.40
CA THR A 216 12.36 27.20 -22.24
C THR A 216 13.28 27.12 -21.04
N GLY A 217 12.67 27.29 -19.86
CA GLY A 217 13.35 27.16 -18.57
C GLY A 217 13.51 25.70 -18.12
N PRO A 218 14.19 25.45 -16.99
CA PRO A 218 14.21 24.13 -16.36
C PRO A 218 12.81 23.68 -15.91
N LEU A 219 12.63 22.37 -15.72
CA LEU A 219 11.42 21.83 -15.11
C LEU A 219 11.32 22.19 -13.62
N SER A 220 10.09 22.38 -13.14
CA SER A 220 9.77 22.43 -11.71
C SER A 220 10.11 21.12 -10.99
N GLY A 221 10.09 21.13 -9.65
CA GLY A 221 9.99 19.90 -8.88
C GLY A 221 8.75 19.08 -9.26
N ALA A 222 8.83 17.76 -9.06
CA ALA A 222 7.75 16.83 -9.42
C ALA A 222 6.71 16.70 -8.30
N ALA A 223 5.44 16.82 -8.66
CA ALA A 223 4.30 16.66 -7.77
C ALA A 223 3.61 15.32 -7.99
N ALA A 224 3.61 14.45 -6.97
CA ALA A 224 2.87 13.19 -6.99
C ALA A 224 1.43 13.39 -6.50
N VAL A 225 0.45 12.80 -7.18
CA VAL A 225 -0.96 12.82 -6.78
C VAL A 225 -1.67 11.54 -7.21
N ARG A 226 -2.56 11.05 -6.35
CA ARG A 226 -3.44 9.92 -6.64
C ARG A 226 -4.87 10.43 -6.80
N THR A 227 -5.52 10.13 -7.93
CA THR A 227 -6.95 10.42 -8.11
C THR A 227 -7.79 9.68 -7.07
N THR A 228 -8.94 10.24 -6.68
CA THR A 228 -9.86 9.55 -5.76
C THR A 228 -10.64 8.45 -6.50
N GLY A 229 -11.57 7.75 -5.83
CA GLY A 229 -12.56 6.86 -6.47
C GLY A 229 -12.07 5.53 -7.08
N GLY A 230 -10.78 5.31 -7.30
CA GLY A 230 -10.24 3.95 -7.53
C GLY A 230 -10.02 3.27 -6.18
N THR A 231 -10.35 1.98 -6.11
CA THR A 231 -10.95 1.32 -4.92
C THR A 231 -10.21 1.47 -3.59
N ASN A 232 -10.40 2.62 -2.95
CA ASN A 232 -10.71 2.68 -1.52
C ASN A 232 -12.01 1.86 -1.33
N PRO A 233 -12.12 0.94 -0.33
CA PRO A 233 -13.26 0.04 -0.22
C PRO A 233 -14.60 0.79 -0.25
N ASN A 234 -15.47 0.45 -1.21
CA ASN A 234 -16.79 1.07 -1.35
C ASN A 234 -17.58 0.97 -0.04
N PRO A 235 -18.43 1.96 0.28
CA PRO A 235 -19.57 1.77 1.16
C PRO A 235 -20.52 0.70 0.56
N GLY A 236 -20.22 -0.58 0.83
CA GLY A 236 -20.84 -1.74 0.18
C GLY A 236 -19.88 -2.84 -0.30
N SER A 237 -18.55 -2.61 -0.33
CA SER A 237 -17.57 -3.69 -0.56
C SER A 237 -17.43 -4.58 0.68
N LYS A 238 -17.09 -5.86 0.47
CA LYS A 238 -16.89 -6.83 1.56
C LYS A 238 -15.70 -6.45 2.45
N ILE A 239 -15.86 -6.67 3.74
CA ILE A 239 -14.79 -6.51 4.71
C ILE A 239 -13.77 -7.65 4.54
N ASN A 240 -12.50 -7.28 4.52
CA ASN A 240 -11.35 -8.16 4.69
C ASN A 240 -10.55 -7.65 5.88
N LEU A 241 -10.59 -8.36 7.01
CA LEU A 241 -10.03 -7.93 8.30
C LEU A 241 -8.96 -8.91 8.78
N GLY A 242 -7.79 -8.41 9.20
CA GLY A 242 -6.73 -9.27 9.76
C GLY A 242 -6.38 -8.92 11.19
N TYR A 243 -6.09 -9.93 12.01
CA TYR A 243 -5.56 -9.74 13.36
C TYR A 243 -4.04 -9.60 13.34
N PHE A 244 -3.53 -8.50 13.91
CA PHE A 244 -2.10 -8.24 14.13
C PHE A 244 -1.80 -8.35 15.63
N THR A 245 -0.90 -9.25 16.01
CA THR A 245 -0.58 -9.55 17.41
C THR A 245 0.53 -8.65 17.96
N GLU A 246 0.31 -8.12 19.17
CA GLU A 246 1.21 -7.25 19.92
C GLU A 246 2.58 -7.91 20.12
N TRP A 247 2.56 -9.17 20.59
CA TRP A 247 3.75 -10.01 20.77
C TRP A 247 4.36 -10.55 19.46
N GLY A 248 3.72 -10.32 18.31
CA GLY A 248 4.19 -10.73 16.98
C GLY A 248 5.59 -10.19 16.65
N VAL A 249 5.97 -9.07 17.27
CA VAL A 249 7.27 -8.40 17.09
C VAL A 249 8.45 -9.12 17.75
N TYR A 250 8.21 -10.16 18.56
CA TYR A 250 9.25 -10.91 19.27
C TYR A 250 9.61 -12.21 18.55
N GLY A 251 9.28 -13.39 19.10
CA GLY A 251 9.67 -14.69 18.53
C GLY A 251 9.08 -14.99 17.14
N ARG A 252 7.96 -14.34 16.77
CA ARG A 252 7.39 -14.37 15.42
C ARG A 252 8.12 -13.44 14.43
N ASN A 253 8.90 -12.47 14.93
CA ASN A 253 9.62 -11.43 14.20
C ASN A 253 8.79 -10.80 13.05
N TYR A 254 7.52 -10.52 13.35
CA TYR A 254 6.53 -9.99 12.42
C TYR A 254 6.13 -8.58 12.82
N HIS A 255 6.36 -7.63 11.94
CA HIS A 255 6.13 -6.20 12.16
C HIS A 255 5.05 -5.67 11.22
N VAL A 256 4.51 -4.49 11.54
CA VAL A 256 3.52 -3.81 10.69
C VAL A 256 4.08 -3.56 9.27
N LYS A 257 5.41 -3.43 9.11
CA LYS A 257 6.07 -3.36 7.79
C LYS A 257 5.88 -4.61 6.93
N ASN A 258 5.73 -5.81 7.52
CA ASN A 258 5.51 -7.05 6.78
C ASN A 258 4.18 -7.03 6.01
N LEU A 259 3.18 -6.27 6.48
CA LEU A 259 1.93 -6.00 5.74
C LEU A 259 2.20 -5.27 4.41
N VAL A 260 3.21 -4.39 4.40
CA VAL A 260 3.62 -3.61 3.23
C VAL A 260 4.45 -4.46 2.27
N THR A 261 5.46 -5.18 2.78
CA THR A 261 6.37 -5.97 1.93
C THR A 261 5.71 -7.22 1.32
N SER A 262 4.71 -7.79 1.99
CA SER A 262 3.85 -8.85 1.42
C SER A 262 2.77 -8.33 0.46
N GLY A 263 2.61 -7.01 0.37
CA GLY A 263 1.49 -6.39 -0.33
C GLY A 263 0.11 -6.71 0.29
N SER A 264 0.05 -7.26 1.51
CA SER A 264 -1.22 -7.49 2.21
C SER A 264 -1.97 -6.20 2.53
N ALA A 265 -1.25 -5.11 2.80
CA ALA A 265 -1.81 -3.81 3.11
C ALA A 265 -2.72 -3.21 2.00
N SER A 266 -2.49 -3.54 0.72
CA SER A 266 -3.37 -3.10 -0.39
C SER A 266 -4.51 -4.08 -0.71
N LYS A 267 -4.64 -5.17 0.07
CA LYS A 267 -5.59 -6.26 -0.15
C LYS A 267 -6.63 -6.38 0.97
N ILE A 268 -6.32 -5.86 2.16
CA ILE A 268 -7.18 -5.79 3.35
C ILE A 268 -8.03 -4.50 3.37
N THR A 269 -8.91 -4.40 4.35
CA THR A 269 -9.75 -3.22 4.62
C THR A 269 -9.65 -2.79 6.08
N HIS A 270 -9.46 -3.74 7.00
CA HIS A 270 -9.42 -3.51 8.44
C HIS A 270 -8.28 -4.29 9.09
N ILE A 271 -7.79 -3.79 10.23
CA ILE A 271 -6.85 -4.47 11.12
C ILE A 271 -7.46 -4.45 12.53
N ASN A 272 -7.51 -5.60 13.19
CA ASN A 272 -7.67 -5.64 14.64
C ASN A 272 -6.28 -5.79 15.26
N TYR A 273 -5.88 -4.82 16.08
CA TYR A 273 -4.67 -4.91 16.88
C TYR A 273 -4.98 -5.67 18.17
N ALA A 274 -4.25 -6.76 18.42
CA ALA A 274 -4.59 -7.79 19.39
C ALA A 274 -3.45 -8.02 20.40
N PHE A 275 -3.63 -7.93 21.71
CA PHE A 275 -4.85 -7.60 22.45
C PHE A 275 -4.56 -6.59 23.55
N GLY A 276 -5.47 -5.63 23.72
CA GLY A 276 -5.60 -4.91 24.98
C GLY A 276 -6.19 -5.85 26.03
N ASN A 277 -5.80 -5.69 27.29
CA ASN A 277 -6.19 -6.59 28.36
C ASN A 277 -7.35 -5.99 29.17
N VAL A 278 -8.33 -6.81 29.57
CA VAL A 278 -9.41 -6.40 30.46
C VAL A 278 -9.04 -6.76 31.89
N LYS A 279 -8.61 -5.77 32.67
CA LYS A 279 -8.18 -5.92 34.08
C LYS A 279 -9.17 -5.19 34.98
N ASN A 280 -9.69 -5.84 36.02
CA ASN A 280 -10.63 -5.26 36.99
C ASN A 280 -11.87 -4.60 36.37
N GLY A 281 -12.37 -5.14 35.25
CA GLY A 281 -13.50 -4.57 34.51
C GLY A 281 -13.18 -3.29 33.73
N GLN A 282 -11.90 -3.05 33.40
CA GLN A 282 -11.42 -1.91 32.62
C GLN A 282 -10.48 -2.37 31.50
N CYS A 283 -10.52 -1.66 30.37
CA CYS A 283 -9.56 -1.84 29.28
C CYS A 283 -8.19 -1.27 29.67
N THR A 284 -7.12 -1.98 29.31
CA THR A 284 -5.71 -1.59 29.55
C THR A 284 -4.83 -1.98 28.37
N VAL A 285 -3.75 -1.24 28.14
CA VAL A 285 -2.62 -1.72 27.31
C VAL A 285 -1.88 -2.81 28.10
N ASP A 286 -1.44 -3.88 27.45
CA ASP A 286 -0.79 -5.01 28.13
C ASP A 286 0.74 -4.91 28.07
N ASP A 287 1.34 -5.05 26.88
CA ASP A 287 2.77 -4.81 26.66
C ASP A 287 2.99 -3.41 26.10
N THR A 288 3.24 -2.45 27.00
CA THR A 288 3.54 -1.06 26.62
C THR A 288 4.80 -0.93 25.76
N TYR A 289 5.75 -1.86 25.87
CA TYR A 289 6.97 -1.84 25.08
C TYR A 289 6.67 -2.21 23.62
N ALA A 290 5.98 -3.31 23.37
CA ALA A 290 5.52 -3.64 22.02
C ALA A 290 4.54 -2.58 21.46
N ALA A 291 3.58 -2.12 22.28
CA ALA A 291 2.56 -1.16 21.88
C ALA A 291 3.15 0.19 21.43
N TYR A 292 3.95 0.85 22.27
CA TYR A 292 4.35 2.25 22.02
C TYR A 292 5.78 2.66 22.38
N ASP A 293 6.58 1.88 23.13
CA ASP A 293 7.96 2.30 23.47
C ASP A 293 9.06 1.71 22.56
N LYS A 294 8.89 0.50 22.01
CA LYS A 294 9.90 -0.19 21.19
C LYS A 294 10.29 0.65 19.96
N ALA A 295 11.56 1.03 19.89
CA ALA A 295 12.12 1.67 18.70
C ALA A 295 12.19 0.71 17.50
N TYR A 296 11.93 1.24 16.31
CA TYR A 296 12.11 0.60 15.02
C TYR A 296 13.25 1.27 14.24
N THR A 297 14.13 0.46 13.65
CA THR A 297 15.13 0.93 12.69
C THR A 297 14.50 1.21 11.33
N ALA A 298 15.22 1.89 10.44
CA ALA A 298 14.77 2.22 9.08
C ALA A 298 14.37 0.98 8.25
N ASP A 299 15.09 -0.13 8.42
CA ASP A 299 14.79 -1.42 7.79
C ASP A 299 13.55 -2.09 8.41
N GLN A 300 13.25 -1.87 9.70
CA GLN A 300 12.04 -2.41 10.36
C GLN A 300 10.79 -1.52 10.21
N SER A 301 10.92 -0.21 9.97
CA SER A 301 9.79 0.73 10.00
C SER A 301 8.98 0.81 8.70
N VAL A 302 7.69 1.16 8.80
CA VAL A 302 6.75 1.24 7.65
C VAL A 302 7.09 2.40 6.70
N SER A 303 7.57 3.52 7.24
CA SER A 303 8.02 4.69 6.47
C SER A 303 9.38 4.49 5.79
N GLY A 304 10.26 3.66 6.35
CA GLY A 304 11.68 3.62 5.99
C GLY A 304 12.56 4.57 6.80
N THR A 305 12.00 5.33 7.74
CA THR A 305 12.73 6.20 8.67
C THR A 305 12.86 5.51 10.03
N ALA A 306 14.02 5.57 10.67
CA ALA A 306 14.21 5.04 12.03
C ALA A 306 13.50 5.92 13.07
N ASP A 307 12.95 5.31 14.13
CA ASP A 307 12.43 6.05 15.27
C ASP A 307 13.56 6.74 16.06
N THR A 308 13.33 7.97 16.53
CA THR A 308 14.25 8.69 17.43
C THR A 308 13.99 8.37 18.91
N TRP A 309 14.95 8.73 19.77
CA TRP A 309 14.85 8.50 21.22
C TRP A 309 13.85 9.46 21.91
N ASP A 310 13.63 10.64 21.33
CA ASP A 310 12.82 11.74 21.86
C ASP A 310 11.39 11.82 21.29
N GLN A 311 11.06 11.10 20.22
CA GLN A 311 9.70 11.13 19.66
C GLN A 311 8.64 10.55 20.63
N PRO A 312 7.42 11.13 20.70
CA PRO A 312 6.42 10.80 21.72
C PRO A 312 5.65 9.49 21.50
N LEU A 313 5.86 8.81 20.36
CA LEU A 313 5.25 7.51 20.07
C LEU A 313 6.22 6.65 19.23
N ARG A 314 6.47 5.42 19.65
CA ARG A 314 7.17 4.37 18.89
C ARG A 314 6.28 3.12 18.85
N GLY A 315 6.85 1.92 18.89
CA GLY A 315 6.12 0.66 18.98
C GLY A 315 5.18 0.42 17.80
N ASN A 316 4.29 -0.57 17.96
CA ASN A 316 3.30 -0.94 16.97
C ASN A 316 2.35 0.21 16.63
N PHE A 317 1.99 1.07 17.60
CA PHE A 317 1.10 2.20 17.36
C PHE A 317 1.69 3.23 16.39
N ASN A 318 2.99 3.56 16.50
CA ASN A 318 3.63 4.45 15.52
C ASN A 318 3.73 3.79 14.13
N GLN A 319 3.99 2.49 14.07
CA GLN A 319 4.03 1.79 12.79
C GLN A 319 2.63 1.65 12.15
N LEU A 320 1.55 1.55 12.94
CA LEU A 320 0.17 1.60 12.48
C LEU A 320 -0.23 3.00 11.99
N ARG A 321 0.20 4.08 12.67
CA ARG A 321 0.09 5.46 12.16
C ARG A 321 0.74 5.60 10.78
N GLN A 322 1.99 5.14 10.66
CA GLN A 322 2.73 5.15 9.38
C GLN A 322 2.04 4.29 8.31
N LEU A 323 1.40 3.17 8.68
CA LEU A 323 0.61 2.35 7.77
C LEU A 323 -0.64 3.08 7.28
N LYS A 324 -1.41 3.73 8.16
CA LYS A 324 -2.59 4.54 7.77
C LYS A 324 -2.20 5.71 6.88
N ALA A 325 -1.07 6.37 7.13
CA ALA A 325 -0.56 7.42 6.26
C ALA A 325 -0.22 6.92 4.83
N LYS A 326 0.30 5.70 4.71
CA LYS A 326 0.64 5.05 3.42
C LYS A 326 -0.57 4.38 2.74
N TYR A 327 -1.55 3.96 3.52
CA TYR A 327 -2.75 3.24 3.09
C TYR A 327 -4.00 3.80 3.81
N PRO A 328 -4.46 5.02 3.47
CA PRO A 328 -5.55 5.71 4.18
C PRO A 328 -6.94 5.07 4.01
N HIS A 329 -7.02 3.93 3.33
CA HIS A 329 -8.20 3.09 3.22
C HIS A 329 -8.31 2.05 4.36
N ILE A 330 -7.21 1.76 5.06
CA ILE A 330 -7.18 0.79 6.16
C ILE A 330 -7.76 1.43 7.41
N LYS A 331 -8.68 0.71 8.06
CA LYS A 331 -9.24 1.05 9.37
C LYS A 331 -8.65 0.16 10.45
N VAL A 332 -8.24 0.73 11.58
CA VAL A 332 -7.58 -0.02 12.66
C VAL A 332 -8.46 0.03 13.91
N LEU A 333 -8.80 -1.13 14.47
CA LEU A 333 -9.52 -1.24 15.73
C LEU A 333 -8.58 -1.80 16.79
N TYR A 334 -8.69 -1.33 18.03
CA TYR A 334 -8.04 -1.98 19.17
C TYR A 334 -8.96 -3.10 19.67
N SER A 335 -8.52 -4.35 19.57
CA SER A 335 -9.24 -5.51 20.11
C SER A 335 -8.85 -5.76 21.55
N PHE A 336 -9.84 -5.91 22.43
CA PHE A 336 -9.64 -6.20 23.85
C PHE A 336 -10.17 -7.59 24.20
N GLY A 337 -9.35 -8.36 24.93
CA GLY A 337 -9.69 -9.73 25.35
C GLY A 337 -8.90 -10.81 24.61
N GLY A 338 -9.61 -11.69 23.92
CA GLY A 338 -9.12 -12.98 23.45
C GLY A 338 -8.93 -13.96 24.59
N TRP A 339 -8.51 -15.18 24.27
CA TRP A 339 -8.48 -16.35 25.15
C TRP A 339 -7.93 -16.08 26.56
N THR A 340 -6.76 -15.45 26.66
CA THR A 340 -6.07 -15.22 27.94
C THR A 340 -6.66 -14.06 28.74
N TYR A 341 -7.16 -13.00 28.06
CA TYR A 341 -7.53 -11.73 28.72
C TYR A 341 -9.04 -11.51 28.83
N SER A 342 -9.83 -12.52 28.49
CA SER A 342 -11.29 -12.51 28.66
C SER A 342 -11.77 -12.58 30.12
N GLY A 343 -10.90 -12.99 31.06
CA GLY A 343 -11.26 -13.19 32.48
C GLY A 343 -11.75 -11.93 33.21
N GLY A 344 -11.47 -10.73 32.70
CA GLY A 344 -11.93 -9.46 33.27
C GLY A 344 -13.33 -8.98 32.81
N PHE A 345 -13.94 -9.64 31.81
CA PHE A 345 -15.24 -9.20 31.30
C PHE A 345 -16.39 -9.44 32.29
N GLY A 346 -16.29 -10.42 33.19
CA GLY A 346 -17.28 -10.66 34.25
C GLY A 346 -17.41 -9.48 35.23
N GLN A 347 -16.32 -8.74 35.49
CA GLN A 347 -16.36 -7.47 36.21
C GLN A 347 -16.84 -6.32 35.31
N ALA A 348 -16.43 -6.29 34.04
CA ALA A 348 -16.87 -5.26 33.08
C ALA A 348 -18.41 -5.26 32.90
N ALA A 349 -19.03 -6.44 32.87
CA ALA A 349 -20.47 -6.63 32.78
C ALA A 349 -21.25 -6.08 33.99
N GLN A 350 -20.60 -5.91 35.15
CA GLN A 350 -21.21 -5.31 36.35
C GLN A 350 -21.30 -3.79 36.27
N ASN A 351 -20.43 -3.14 35.48
CA ASN A 351 -20.54 -1.72 35.17
C ASN A 351 -20.13 -1.41 33.71
N PRO A 352 -21.01 -1.71 32.74
CA PRO A 352 -20.74 -1.54 31.31
C PRO A 352 -20.32 -0.11 30.91
N ALA A 353 -20.86 0.91 31.59
CA ALA A 353 -20.56 2.31 31.29
C ALA A 353 -19.14 2.70 31.76
N ALA A 354 -18.72 2.25 32.95
CA ALA A 354 -17.34 2.47 33.42
C ALA A 354 -16.32 1.70 32.57
N PHE A 355 -16.64 0.47 32.17
CA PHE A 355 -15.84 -0.30 31.21
C PHE A 355 -15.69 0.48 29.89
N ALA A 356 -16.80 0.84 29.24
CA ALA A 356 -16.79 1.53 27.95
C ALA A 356 -15.95 2.81 27.98
N LYS A 357 -16.09 3.62 29.04
CA LYS A 357 -15.29 4.84 29.24
C LYS A 357 -13.81 4.56 29.43
N SER A 358 -13.43 3.49 30.14
CA SER A 358 -12.02 3.09 30.26
C SER A 358 -11.42 2.70 28.90
N CYS A 359 -12.18 2.00 28.06
CA CYS A 359 -11.74 1.60 26.73
C CYS A 359 -11.58 2.79 25.80
N LYS A 360 -12.52 3.74 25.84
CA LYS A 360 -12.39 4.98 25.06
C LYS A 360 -11.18 5.81 25.51
N ALA A 361 -10.90 5.88 26.80
CA ALA A 361 -9.70 6.55 27.32
C ALA A 361 -8.37 5.91 26.86
N VAL A 362 -8.34 4.59 26.61
CA VAL A 362 -7.18 3.90 26.02
C VAL A 362 -7.12 4.10 24.50
N VAL A 363 -8.26 4.11 23.80
CA VAL A 363 -8.33 4.28 22.34
C VAL A 363 -8.02 5.72 21.90
N GLU A 364 -8.49 6.73 22.66
CA GLU A 364 -8.32 8.16 22.40
C GLU A 364 -7.16 8.81 23.19
N ASP A 365 -6.17 8.05 23.67
CA ASP A 365 -4.98 8.63 24.34
C ASP A 365 -4.31 9.66 23.40
N PRO A 366 -4.02 10.90 23.86
CA PRO A 366 -3.46 11.95 23.00
C PRO A 366 -2.17 11.60 22.26
N ARG A 367 -1.43 10.57 22.69
CA ARG A 367 -0.23 10.08 22.00
C ARG A 367 -0.54 9.33 20.70
N TRP A 368 -1.73 8.74 20.57
CA TRP A 368 -2.13 7.85 19.46
C TRP A 368 -3.60 7.94 19.03
N ALA A 369 -4.34 8.99 19.40
CA ALA A 369 -5.76 9.17 19.06
C ALA A 369 -6.09 9.21 17.54
N ASP A 370 -5.09 9.30 16.66
CA ASP A 370 -5.21 9.18 15.21
C ASP A 370 -5.08 7.73 14.68
N VAL A 371 -4.54 6.82 15.50
CA VAL A 371 -4.26 5.42 15.12
C VAL A 371 -5.55 4.62 14.98
N PHE A 372 -6.47 4.72 15.92
CA PHE A 372 -7.64 3.84 16.00
C PHE A 372 -8.92 4.48 15.44
N ASP A 373 -9.63 3.72 14.62
CA ASP A 373 -10.95 4.05 14.05
C ASP A 373 -12.10 3.34 14.79
N GLY A 374 -11.79 2.59 15.86
CA GLY A 374 -12.79 1.85 16.64
C GLY A 374 -12.22 0.89 17.68
N ILE A 375 -13.14 0.13 18.26
CA ILE A 375 -12.89 -0.90 19.27
C ILE A 375 -13.49 -2.23 18.82
N ASP A 376 -12.78 -3.32 19.11
CA ASP A 376 -13.27 -4.69 19.00
C ASP A 376 -13.29 -5.34 20.39
N VAL A 377 -14.32 -6.12 20.69
CA VAL A 377 -14.40 -6.93 21.93
C VAL A 377 -14.33 -8.40 21.58
N ASP A 378 -13.31 -9.07 22.07
CA ASP A 378 -13.11 -10.51 21.92
C ASP A 378 -13.31 -11.17 23.29
N TRP A 379 -14.58 -11.42 23.66
CA TRP A 379 -14.92 -12.07 24.93
C TRP A 379 -15.09 -13.56 24.70
N GLU A 380 -14.16 -14.35 25.27
CA GLU A 380 -14.11 -15.80 25.22
C GLU A 380 -14.44 -16.44 26.61
N TYR A 381 -15.69 -16.70 26.96
CA TYR A 381 -16.95 -16.43 26.24
C TYR A 381 -18.04 -15.90 27.18
N PRO A 382 -18.95 -15.01 26.73
CA PRO A 382 -20.02 -14.49 27.57
C PRO A 382 -21.00 -15.59 27.99
N ASN A 383 -21.27 -15.66 29.30
CA ASN A 383 -22.16 -16.61 29.95
C ASN A 383 -21.85 -18.10 29.65
N ALA A 384 -20.57 -18.40 29.36
CA ALA A 384 -20.09 -19.74 29.04
C ALA A 384 -18.61 -19.91 29.45
N CYS A 385 -18.05 -21.12 29.25
CA CYS A 385 -16.64 -21.40 29.53
C CYS A 385 -15.75 -21.21 28.30
N GLY A 386 -14.78 -20.29 28.41
CA GLY A 386 -13.53 -20.28 27.65
C GLY A 386 -12.40 -20.80 28.55
N LEU A 387 -11.28 -20.09 28.63
CA LEU A 387 -10.22 -20.34 29.63
C LEU A 387 -10.75 -20.25 31.08
N THR A 388 -11.74 -19.39 31.31
CA THR A 388 -12.54 -19.31 32.53
C THR A 388 -14.03 -19.34 32.19
N CYS A 389 -14.87 -19.77 33.13
CA CYS A 389 -16.33 -19.74 32.97
C CYS A 389 -16.90 -18.39 33.44
N ASP A 390 -17.63 -17.71 32.55
CA ASP A 390 -18.48 -16.57 32.90
C ASP A 390 -19.90 -17.03 33.27
N THR A 391 -20.52 -16.30 34.19
CA THR A 391 -21.91 -16.49 34.64
C THR A 391 -22.69 -15.17 34.68
N SER A 392 -22.26 -14.14 33.94
CA SER A 392 -22.87 -12.80 33.93
C SER A 392 -24.29 -12.76 33.34
N GLY A 393 -24.78 -13.87 32.78
CA GLY A 393 -26.12 -14.01 32.23
C GLY A 393 -26.23 -13.58 30.76
N PRO A 394 -27.26 -14.06 30.03
CA PRO A 394 -27.33 -13.94 28.57
C PRO A 394 -27.42 -12.49 28.06
N ALA A 395 -27.88 -11.54 28.90
CA ALA A 395 -27.98 -10.13 28.54
C ALA A 395 -26.66 -9.35 28.70
N ALA A 396 -25.67 -9.87 29.44
CA ALA A 396 -24.45 -9.14 29.79
C ALA A 396 -23.69 -8.62 28.57
N PHE A 397 -23.48 -9.48 27.57
CA PHE A 397 -22.82 -9.14 26.32
C PHE A 397 -23.52 -7.98 25.60
N LYS A 398 -24.85 -8.03 25.44
CA LYS A 398 -25.63 -6.93 24.83
C LYS A 398 -25.49 -5.63 25.62
N ASN A 399 -25.56 -5.69 26.95
CA ASN A 399 -25.45 -4.50 27.79
C ASN A 399 -24.06 -3.84 27.65
N LEU A 400 -23.01 -4.65 27.51
CA LEU A 400 -21.64 -4.20 27.27
C LEU A 400 -21.46 -3.61 25.85
N MET A 401 -22.02 -4.23 24.81
CA MET A 401 -22.02 -3.66 23.45
C MET A 401 -22.83 -2.36 23.35
N SER A 402 -23.95 -2.27 24.09
CA SER A 402 -24.80 -1.08 24.16
C SER A 402 -24.06 0.10 24.79
N ALA A 403 -23.41 -0.12 25.94
CA ALA A 403 -22.60 0.90 26.61
C ALA A 403 -21.42 1.37 25.74
N LEU A 404 -20.72 0.45 25.05
CA LEU A 404 -19.68 0.81 24.08
C LEU A 404 -20.24 1.68 22.96
N ARG A 405 -21.38 1.32 22.34
CA ARG A 405 -22.01 2.15 21.31
C ARG A 405 -22.44 3.51 21.84
N THR A 406 -22.88 3.62 23.09
CA THR A 406 -23.22 4.91 23.71
C THR A 406 -22.00 5.80 23.90
N GLU A 407 -20.89 5.26 24.40
CA GLU A 407 -19.66 6.01 24.69
C GLU A 407 -18.86 6.37 23.43
N PHE A 408 -18.73 5.44 22.48
CA PHE A 408 -18.04 5.65 21.20
C PHE A 408 -18.92 6.36 20.15
N GLY A 409 -20.25 6.29 20.27
CA GLY A 409 -21.18 6.95 19.34
C GLY A 409 -21.21 6.33 17.94
N ALA A 410 -21.68 7.09 16.94
CA ALA A 410 -21.93 6.58 15.59
C ALA A 410 -20.72 6.59 14.64
N ASN A 411 -19.73 7.46 14.90
CA ASN A 411 -18.60 7.67 13.98
C ASN A 411 -17.51 6.59 14.10
N TYR A 412 -17.42 5.94 15.26
CA TYR A 412 -16.45 4.88 15.54
C TYR A 412 -17.01 3.50 15.16
N LEU A 413 -16.10 2.61 14.75
CA LEU A 413 -16.39 1.20 14.64
C LEU A 413 -16.48 0.57 16.04
N VAL A 414 -17.52 -0.23 16.27
CA VAL A 414 -17.64 -1.10 17.44
C VAL A 414 -17.99 -2.48 16.92
N THR A 415 -17.08 -3.44 17.12
CA THR A 415 -17.18 -4.82 16.64
C THR A 415 -16.98 -5.80 17.78
N ALA A 416 -17.23 -7.08 17.53
CA ALA A 416 -16.83 -8.13 18.46
C ALA A 416 -16.43 -9.41 17.73
N ALA A 417 -15.39 -10.07 18.23
CA ALA A 417 -15.17 -11.49 17.94
C ALA A 417 -16.07 -12.35 18.82
N ILE A 418 -16.64 -13.40 18.22
CA ILE A 418 -17.59 -14.28 18.88
C ILE A 418 -17.36 -15.74 18.50
N THR A 419 -17.71 -16.62 19.43
CA THR A 419 -17.74 -18.07 19.24
C THR A 419 -18.57 -18.49 18.03
N ALA A 420 -18.10 -19.54 17.34
CA ALA A 420 -18.83 -20.19 16.26
C ALA A 420 -19.47 -21.53 16.66
N ASP A 421 -19.70 -21.77 17.95
CA ASP A 421 -20.34 -22.98 18.48
C ASP A 421 -21.83 -23.09 18.09
N GLY A 422 -22.07 -23.72 16.93
CA GLY A 422 -23.38 -23.99 16.38
C GLY A 422 -24.15 -25.13 17.06
N SER A 423 -23.56 -25.87 18.01
CA SER A 423 -24.20 -27.03 18.64
C SER A 423 -25.46 -26.66 19.43
N SER A 424 -26.40 -27.60 19.62
CA SER A 424 -27.65 -27.31 20.34
C SER A 424 -27.38 -27.01 21.82
N GLY A 425 -27.70 -25.80 22.29
CA GLY A 425 -27.33 -25.34 23.64
C GLY A 425 -25.85 -24.92 23.80
N GLY A 426 -25.05 -24.98 22.73
CA GLY A 426 -23.68 -24.49 22.69
C GLY A 426 -23.56 -22.97 22.81
N LYS A 427 -22.33 -22.44 22.83
CA LYS A 427 -22.03 -21.05 23.26
C LYS A 427 -22.75 -19.94 22.47
N ILE A 428 -23.21 -20.17 21.23
CA ILE A 428 -24.07 -19.21 20.50
C ILE A 428 -25.45 -19.04 21.16
N ASP A 429 -25.94 -20.01 21.95
CA ASP A 429 -27.20 -19.88 22.71
C ASP A 429 -27.04 -19.25 24.09
N ALA A 430 -25.82 -19.20 24.63
CA ALA A 430 -25.54 -18.68 25.97
C ALA A 430 -25.76 -17.16 26.11
N ALA A 431 -25.75 -16.39 25.02
CA ALA A 431 -25.85 -14.93 25.05
C ALA A 431 -26.76 -14.33 23.95
N ASP A 432 -27.25 -13.11 24.20
CA ASP A 432 -28.13 -12.34 23.32
C ASP A 432 -27.36 -11.65 22.17
N TYR A 433 -26.73 -12.46 21.30
CA TYR A 433 -26.04 -11.98 20.11
C TYR A 433 -26.98 -11.28 19.12
N GLY A 434 -28.27 -11.63 19.11
CA GLY A 434 -29.31 -11.01 18.28
C GLY A 434 -29.55 -9.55 18.67
N GLY A 435 -29.85 -9.29 19.94
CA GLY A 435 -30.01 -7.93 20.45
C GLY A 435 -28.70 -7.14 20.44
N ALA A 436 -27.56 -7.77 20.76
CA ALA A 436 -26.24 -7.14 20.70
C ALA A 436 -25.86 -6.67 19.27
N ALA A 437 -26.31 -7.37 18.23
CA ALA A 437 -26.09 -6.98 16.82
C ALA A 437 -26.70 -5.63 16.45
N THR A 438 -27.63 -5.08 17.25
CA THR A 438 -28.16 -3.72 17.01
C THR A 438 -27.15 -2.63 17.33
N HIS A 439 -26.23 -2.87 18.27
CA HIS A 439 -25.22 -1.90 18.72
C HIS A 439 -23.90 -2.00 17.94
N LEU A 440 -23.64 -3.12 17.26
CA LEU A 440 -22.38 -3.41 16.57
C LEU A 440 -22.41 -3.04 15.07
N ASN A 441 -21.23 -2.78 14.49
CA ASN A 441 -21.07 -2.69 13.04
C ASN A 441 -21.16 -4.11 12.42
N TRP A 442 -20.38 -5.06 12.94
CA TRP A 442 -20.40 -6.49 12.57
C TRP A 442 -19.80 -7.37 13.69
N TYR A 443 -19.88 -8.68 13.48
CA TYR A 443 -19.19 -9.73 14.24
C TYR A 443 -18.09 -10.39 13.42
N ASN A 444 -16.96 -10.67 14.07
CA ASN A 444 -15.92 -11.57 13.61
C ASN A 444 -16.26 -12.98 14.13
N VAL A 445 -16.97 -13.81 13.35
CA VAL A 445 -17.39 -15.15 13.80
C VAL A 445 -16.25 -16.14 13.67
N MET A 446 -15.70 -16.62 14.79
CA MET A 446 -14.51 -17.46 14.86
C MET A 446 -14.77 -18.89 14.35
N THR A 447 -14.99 -19.04 13.05
CA THR A 447 -15.33 -20.30 12.36
C THR A 447 -14.11 -21.20 12.10
N TYR A 448 -13.26 -21.29 13.10
CA TYR A 448 -12.06 -22.11 13.18
C TYR A 448 -11.96 -22.71 14.61
N ASP A 449 -10.98 -23.56 14.84
CA ASP A 449 -10.71 -24.22 16.12
C ASP A 449 -11.85 -25.05 16.70
N TYR A 450 -12.70 -25.57 15.81
CA TYR A 450 -13.73 -26.56 16.14
C TYR A 450 -13.14 -27.87 16.67
N PHE A 451 -11.95 -28.26 16.19
CA PHE A 451 -11.26 -29.49 16.57
C PHE A 451 -9.75 -29.25 16.60
N GLY A 452 -9.04 -29.90 17.51
CA GLY A 452 -7.59 -29.75 17.66
C GLY A 452 -7.03 -30.64 18.76
N ALA A 453 -5.71 -30.62 18.95
CA ALA A 453 -5.02 -31.47 19.93
C ALA A 453 -5.24 -31.10 21.41
N PHE A 454 -6.20 -30.21 21.70
CA PHE A 454 -6.85 -30.17 23.02
C PHE A 454 -7.60 -31.48 23.29
N ASP A 455 -8.17 -32.10 22.25
CA ASP A 455 -8.58 -33.50 22.23
C ASP A 455 -7.38 -34.36 21.81
N ALA A 456 -6.48 -34.62 22.78
CA ALA A 456 -5.14 -35.19 22.52
C ALA A 456 -5.17 -36.57 21.83
N ASP A 457 -6.13 -37.41 22.17
CA ASP A 457 -6.32 -38.76 21.59
C ASP A 457 -7.07 -38.73 20.24
N GLY A 458 -7.42 -37.53 19.76
CA GLY A 458 -8.30 -37.32 18.59
C GLY A 458 -9.79 -37.46 18.95
N PRO A 459 -10.67 -37.74 17.96
CA PRO A 459 -10.35 -38.06 16.57
C PRO A 459 -9.82 -36.87 15.75
N THR A 460 -8.95 -37.14 14.78
CA THR A 460 -8.43 -36.15 13.82
C THR A 460 -9.57 -35.57 12.98
N ALA A 461 -9.73 -34.24 12.99
CA ALA A 461 -10.82 -33.56 12.30
C ALA A 461 -10.41 -32.16 11.81
N PRO A 462 -11.00 -31.63 10.71
CA PRO A 462 -10.60 -30.33 10.18
C PRO A 462 -11.02 -29.20 11.11
N HIS A 463 -10.08 -28.33 11.52
CA HIS A 463 -10.37 -27.33 12.56
C HIS A 463 -11.29 -26.18 12.11
N SER A 464 -11.44 -25.93 10.81
CA SER A 464 -12.25 -24.82 10.25
C SER A 464 -13.31 -25.25 9.21
N PRO A 465 -14.03 -26.39 9.37
CA PRO A 465 -14.85 -26.94 8.30
C PRO A 465 -15.99 -25.99 7.95
N LEU A 466 -16.16 -25.71 6.66
CA LEU A 466 -17.21 -24.87 6.11
C LEU A 466 -18.60 -25.52 6.30
N THR A 467 -18.66 -26.85 6.16
CA THR A 467 -19.90 -27.64 6.29
C THR A 467 -19.66 -28.90 7.10
N SER A 468 -20.75 -29.44 7.67
CA SER A 468 -20.79 -30.82 8.17
C SER A 468 -20.37 -31.83 7.09
N TYR A 469 -19.88 -32.99 7.54
CA TYR A 469 -19.41 -34.10 6.71
C TYR A 469 -19.61 -35.45 7.44
N PRO A 470 -19.69 -36.59 6.74
CA PRO A 470 -19.83 -37.90 7.39
C PRO A 470 -18.64 -38.19 8.32
N GLY A 471 -18.92 -38.47 9.59
CA GLY A 471 -17.89 -38.70 10.61
C GLY A 471 -17.36 -37.44 11.31
N ILE A 472 -18.01 -36.27 11.16
CA ILE A 472 -17.68 -35.09 11.97
C ILE A 472 -17.90 -35.40 13.47
N PRO A 473 -16.92 -35.13 14.37
CA PRO A 473 -17.03 -35.56 15.77
C PRO A 473 -18.14 -34.85 16.57
N ALA A 474 -18.45 -33.60 16.24
CA ALA A 474 -19.48 -32.80 16.90
C ALA A 474 -20.44 -32.17 15.89
N ALA A 475 -21.74 -32.25 16.17
CA ALA A 475 -22.79 -31.63 15.35
C ALA A 475 -22.85 -30.10 15.60
N GLY A 476 -23.06 -29.32 14.54
CA GLY A 476 -23.03 -27.85 14.62
C GLY A 476 -21.61 -27.23 14.67
N PHE A 477 -20.55 -28.04 14.73
CA PHE A 477 -19.16 -27.59 14.75
C PHE A 477 -18.62 -27.38 13.31
N ASN A 478 -19.28 -26.48 12.56
CA ASN A 478 -18.86 -26.04 11.23
C ASN A 478 -19.42 -24.65 10.91
N SER A 479 -18.78 -23.93 9.98
CA SER A 479 -19.09 -22.54 9.68
C SER A 479 -20.53 -22.31 9.22
N ALA A 480 -21.09 -23.24 8.43
CA ALA A 480 -22.44 -23.11 7.90
C ALA A 480 -23.51 -23.14 9.00
N ASP A 481 -23.42 -24.12 9.91
CA ASP A 481 -24.38 -24.23 11.02
C ASP A 481 -24.26 -23.04 11.97
N ALA A 482 -23.04 -22.59 12.29
CA ALA A 482 -22.81 -21.42 13.13
C ALA A 482 -23.42 -20.12 12.56
N ILE A 483 -23.17 -19.85 11.27
CA ILE A 483 -23.72 -18.69 10.56
C ILE A 483 -25.24 -18.80 10.40
N ALA A 484 -25.78 -19.99 10.13
CA ALA A 484 -27.23 -20.22 10.06
C ALA A 484 -27.91 -19.96 11.41
N LYS A 485 -27.29 -20.42 12.51
CA LYS A 485 -27.77 -20.21 13.88
C LYS A 485 -27.77 -18.74 14.29
N LEU A 486 -26.71 -17.99 13.99
CA LEU A 486 -26.67 -16.54 14.24
C LEU A 486 -27.74 -15.78 13.44
N LYS A 487 -27.96 -16.14 12.17
CA LYS A 487 -29.07 -15.62 11.35
C LYS A 487 -30.44 -15.95 11.96
N ALA A 488 -30.64 -17.18 12.44
CA ALA A 488 -31.88 -17.60 13.10
C ALA A 488 -32.14 -16.86 14.43
N LYS A 489 -31.09 -16.44 15.14
CA LYS A 489 -31.16 -15.54 16.31
C LYS A 489 -31.32 -14.05 15.93
N GLY A 490 -31.59 -13.75 14.65
CA GLY A 490 -31.91 -12.40 14.17
C GLY A 490 -30.71 -11.55 13.73
N VAL A 491 -29.49 -12.09 13.71
CA VAL A 491 -28.31 -11.32 13.27
C VAL A 491 -28.31 -11.19 11.74
N PRO A 492 -28.30 -9.96 11.17
CA PRO A 492 -28.27 -9.79 9.72
C PRO A 492 -27.02 -10.39 9.09
N GLY A 493 -27.14 -11.10 7.97
CA GLY A 493 -25.99 -11.74 7.28
C GLY A 493 -24.87 -10.74 6.97
N ALA A 494 -25.22 -9.52 6.53
CA ALA A 494 -24.27 -8.44 6.27
C ALA A 494 -23.47 -7.96 7.51
N LYS A 495 -23.87 -8.33 8.73
CA LYS A 495 -23.16 -8.09 9.99
C LYS A 495 -22.33 -9.30 10.46
N LEU A 496 -22.22 -10.37 9.68
CA LEU A 496 -21.40 -11.54 9.99
C LEU A 496 -20.19 -11.61 9.06
N LEU A 497 -18.98 -11.73 9.61
CA LEU A 497 -17.78 -12.08 8.86
C LEU A 497 -17.41 -13.55 9.10
N LEU A 498 -17.01 -14.25 8.03
CA LEU A 498 -16.47 -15.61 8.12
C LEU A 498 -15.01 -15.57 8.59
N GLY A 499 -14.68 -16.34 9.62
CA GLY A 499 -13.31 -16.46 10.14
C GLY A 499 -12.48 -17.54 9.43
N ILE A 500 -11.22 -17.22 9.12
CA ILE A 500 -10.24 -18.11 8.50
C ILE A 500 -8.99 -18.22 9.39
N GLY A 501 -8.50 -19.44 9.61
CA GLY A 501 -7.20 -19.65 10.26
C GLY A 501 -6.05 -19.59 9.25
N PHE A 502 -5.03 -18.77 9.53
CA PHE A 502 -3.75 -18.72 8.78
C PHE A 502 -2.69 -19.67 9.37
N TYR A 503 -3.17 -20.67 10.10
CA TYR A 503 -2.46 -21.72 10.80
C TYR A 503 -3.26 -23.01 10.61
N GLY A 504 -2.66 -24.14 10.96
CA GLY A 504 -3.36 -25.40 11.13
C GLY A 504 -3.39 -25.86 12.56
N ARG A 505 -4.31 -26.79 12.85
CA ARG A 505 -4.23 -27.65 14.05
C ARG A 505 -3.89 -29.08 13.66
N GLY A 506 -3.13 -29.77 14.51
CA GLY A 506 -2.60 -31.08 14.18
C GLY A 506 -2.22 -31.98 15.34
N TRP A 507 -2.21 -33.28 15.05
CA TRP A 507 -2.00 -34.40 15.96
C TRP A 507 -0.81 -35.26 15.50
N THR A 508 -0.20 -35.99 16.44
CA THR A 508 0.86 -36.98 16.18
C THR A 508 0.46 -38.38 16.66
N GLY A 509 1.15 -39.40 16.17
CA GLY A 509 0.83 -40.81 16.47
C GLY A 509 -0.49 -41.27 15.84
N VAL A 510 -0.87 -40.68 14.70
CA VAL A 510 -2.20 -40.83 14.10
C VAL A 510 -2.39 -42.20 13.44
N THR A 511 -3.59 -42.78 13.57
CA THR A 511 -3.87 -44.15 13.12
C THR A 511 -4.38 -44.28 11.68
N GLN A 512 -4.78 -43.19 11.04
CA GLN A 512 -5.23 -43.17 9.64
C GLN A 512 -5.08 -41.78 8.99
N SER A 513 -5.02 -41.75 7.66
CA SER A 513 -4.86 -40.52 6.88
C SER A 513 -6.16 -39.73 6.65
N ALA A 514 -7.31 -40.41 6.66
CA ALA A 514 -8.62 -39.76 6.60
C ALA A 514 -9.02 -39.21 8.00
N PRO A 515 -9.89 -38.18 8.09
CA PRO A 515 -10.48 -37.75 9.35
C PRO A 515 -11.16 -38.90 10.11
N GLY A 516 -11.25 -38.79 11.43
CA GLY A 516 -11.82 -39.81 12.32
C GLY A 516 -10.79 -40.74 12.97
N GLY A 517 -9.48 -40.55 12.71
CA GLY A 517 -8.42 -41.37 13.29
C GLY A 517 -8.08 -40.97 14.72
N THR A 518 -7.76 -41.93 15.57
CA THR A 518 -7.14 -41.64 16.88
C THR A 518 -5.72 -41.10 16.73
N ALA A 519 -5.23 -40.44 17.77
CA ALA A 519 -3.90 -39.88 17.91
C ALA A 519 -3.28 -40.26 19.26
N THR A 520 -2.06 -39.78 19.53
CA THR A 520 -1.36 -39.92 20.82
C THR A 520 -0.85 -38.57 21.34
N GLY A 521 -1.53 -37.47 21.02
CA GLY A 521 -1.16 -36.11 21.41
C GLY A 521 -0.96 -35.13 20.25
N ALA A 522 -0.51 -33.93 20.61
CA ALA A 522 -0.32 -32.80 19.70
C ALA A 522 0.88 -32.97 18.75
N ALA A 523 0.73 -32.51 17.50
CA ALA A 523 1.84 -32.45 16.56
C ALA A 523 2.88 -31.37 16.95
N PRO A 524 4.18 -31.53 16.66
CA PRO A 524 5.17 -30.49 16.91
C PRO A 524 4.89 -29.25 16.05
N GLY A 525 4.80 -28.08 16.68
CA GLY A 525 4.63 -26.78 16.01
C GLY A 525 5.67 -25.76 16.50
N THR A 526 5.98 -24.77 15.67
CA THR A 526 7.08 -23.80 15.88
C THR A 526 6.92 -22.94 17.14
N TYR A 527 5.70 -22.62 17.55
CA TYR A 527 5.43 -21.77 18.73
C TYR A 527 4.61 -22.47 19.82
N GLU A 528 3.76 -23.44 19.46
CA GLU A 528 2.87 -24.16 20.37
C GLU A 528 2.66 -25.58 19.82
N ALA A 529 2.53 -26.58 20.71
CA ALA A 529 2.26 -27.94 20.28
C ALA A 529 0.81 -28.06 19.76
N GLY A 530 0.66 -28.58 18.54
CA GLY A 530 -0.63 -28.77 17.88
C GLY A 530 -1.13 -27.57 17.10
N ILE A 531 -0.32 -26.51 16.97
CA ILE A 531 -0.58 -25.32 16.13
C ILE A 531 0.66 -25.00 15.29
N GLU A 532 0.51 -24.79 13.98
CA GLU A 532 1.62 -24.39 13.10
C GLU A 532 1.15 -23.44 11.99
N ASP A 533 1.99 -22.48 11.62
CA ASP A 533 1.69 -21.46 10.62
C ASP A 533 1.49 -22.06 9.22
N TYR A 534 0.55 -21.52 8.43
CA TYR A 534 0.33 -21.94 7.04
C TYR A 534 1.62 -21.87 6.21
N LYS A 535 2.42 -20.81 6.40
CA LYS A 535 3.70 -20.60 5.70
C LYS A 535 4.71 -21.74 5.92
N VAL A 536 4.59 -22.48 7.03
CA VAL A 536 5.40 -23.67 7.35
C VAL A 536 4.70 -24.91 6.81
N LEU A 537 3.43 -25.15 7.20
CA LEU A 537 2.67 -26.35 6.83
C LEU A 537 2.59 -26.58 5.32
N LYS A 538 2.45 -25.53 4.52
CA LYS A 538 2.42 -25.64 3.04
C LYS A 538 3.65 -26.30 2.42
N ASN A 539 4.76 -26.36 3.16
CA ASN A 539 6.03 -26.98 2.75
C ASN A 539 6.34 -28.25 3.57
N SER A 540 6.12 -28.24 4.89
CA SER A 540 6.48 -29.34 5.79
C SER A 540 5.48 -30.50 5.78
N CYS A 541 4.18 -30.19 5.60
CA CYS A 541 3.10 -31.17 5.56
C CYS A 541 2.03 -30.75 4.52
N PRO A 542 2.34 -30.80 3.20
CA PRO A 542 1.45 -30.28 2.17
C PRO A 542 0.11 -31.01 2.10
N ALA A 543 -0.97 -30.26 1.96
CA ALA A 543 -2.34 -30.75 1.86
C ALA A 543 -2.50 -31.85 0.78
N ASN A 544 -2.98 -33.01 1.21
CA ASN A 544 -3.22 -34.19 0.36
C ASN A 544 -4.68 -34.68 0.40
N GLY A 545 -5.57 -34.00 1.14
CA GLY A 545 -7.01 -34.20 1.09
C GLY A 545 -7.81 -32.94 1.39
N THR A 546 -9.13 -33.01 1.18
CA THR A 546 -10.10 -31.95 1.52
C THR A 546 -11.41 -32.58 1.95
N VAL A 547 -12.02 -32.07 3.03
CA VAL A 547 -13.30 -32.55 3.58
C VAL A 547 -14.00 -31.41 4.33
N GLY A 548 -15.34 -31.38 4.30
CA GLY A 548 -16.11 -30.27 4.87
C GLY A 548 -15.74 -28.88 4.32
N GLY A 549 -15.17 -28.80 3.11
CA GLY A 549 -14.65 -27.56 2.52
C GLY A 549 -13.33 -27.03 3.12
N THR A 550 -12.58 -27.84 3.86
CA THR A 550 -11.27 -27.48 4.44
C THR A 550 -10.21 -28.53 4.11
N ALA A 551 -8.96 -28.13 3.98
CA ALA A 551 -7.87 -29.02 3.59
C ALA A 551 -7.34 -29.81 4.79
N TYR A 552 -6.75 -30.96 4.50
CA TYR A 552 -5.96 -31.71 5.47
C TYR A 552 -4.73 -32.34 4.82
N ALA A 553 -3.76 -32.67 5.65
CA ALA A 553 -2.49 -33.28 5.28
C ALA A 553 -2.16 -34.41 6.27
N HIS A 554 -1.94 -35.61 5.76
CA HIS A 554 -1.31 -36.70 6.52
C HIS A 554 0.15 -36.85 6.06
N CYS A 555 1.11 -36.67 6.97
CA CYS A 555 2.54 -36.68 6.68
C CYS A 555 3.31 -37.47 7.76
N GLY A 556 3.90 -38.61 7.37
CA GLY A 556 4.55 -39.51 8.32
C GLY A 556 3.57 -40.06 9.36
N ASN A 557 3.75 -39.67 10.62
CA ASN A 557 2.86 -40.00 11.75
C ASN A 557 2.01 -38.81 12.23
N GLN A 558 1.96 -37.72 11.46
CA GLN A 558 1.22 -36.50 11.79
C GLN A 558 0.00 -36.31 10.89
N TRP A 559 -1.04 -35.70 11.44
CA TRP A 559 -2.22 -35.24 10.71
C TRP A 559 -2.48 -33.77 11.04
N TRP A 560 -2.61 -32.94 10.01
CA TRP A 560 -2.85 -31.51 10.11
C TRP A 560 -4.08 -31.11 9.29
N SER A 561 -4.82 -30.10 9.75
CA SER A 561 -5.80 -29.40 8.93
C SER A 561 -5.63 -27.90 9.04
N TYR A 562 -5.78 -27.23 7.91
CA TYR A 562 -5.55 -25.80 7.73
C TYR A 562 -6.28 -25.29 6.47
N ASP A 563 -6.35 -23.97 6.30
CA ASP A 563 -6.87 -23.36 5.07
C ASP A 563 -5.78 -23.11 4.01
N THR A 564 -6.19 -23.23 2.75
CA THR A 564 -5.34 -23.04 1.56
C THR A 564 -5.98 -21.99 0.64
N PRO A 565 -5.26 -21.42 -0.34
CA PRO A 565 -5.86 -20.50 -1.30
C PRO A 565 -7.09 -21.07 -2.02
N ALA A 566 -7.13 -22.38 -2.25
CA ALA A 566 -8.27 -23.07 -2.86
C ALA A 566 -9.49 -23.14 -1.92
N THR A 567 -9.30 -23.59 -0.67
CA THR A 567 -10.40 -23.68 0.31
C THR A 567 -10.91 -22.31 0.72
N ILE A 568 -10.01 -21.32 0.86
CA ILE A 568 -10.37 -19.91 1.02
C ILE A 568 -11.22 -19.42 -0.16
N GLY A 569 -10.82 -19.68 -1.41
CA GLY A 569 -11.61 -19.30 -2.59
C GLY A 569 -13.04 -19.87 -2.57
N SER A 570 -13.19 -21.13 -2.17
CA SER A 570 -14.51 -21.77 -1.97
C SER A 570 -15.28 -21.13 -0.80
N LYS A 571 -14.64 -20.91 0.35
CA LYS A 571 -15.22 -20.27 1.54
C LYS A 571 -15.68 -18.84 1.27
N MET A 572 -14.93 -18.05 0.50
CA MET A 572 -15.31 -16.69 0.11
C MET A 572 -16.48 -16.68 -0.88
N THR A 573 -16.50 -17.62 -1.84
CA THR A 573 -17.64 -17.80 -2.75
C THR A 573 -18.91 -18.13 -1.96
N TRP A 574 -18.81 -19.05 -0.99
CA TRP A 574 -19.91 -19.36 -0.07
C TRP A 574 -20.33 -18.15 0.77
N ALA A 575 -19.39 -17.37 1.32
CA ALA A 575 -19.67 -16.17 2.10
C ALA A 575 -20.43 -15.10 1.29
N LYS A 576 -20.05 -14.88 0.01
CA LYS A 576 -20.79 -14.00 -0.91
C LYS A 576 -22.21 -14.52 -1.15
N ASN A 577 -22.37 -15.81 -1.46
CA ASN A 577 -23.68 -16.44 -1.70
C ASN A 577 -24.57 -16.42 -0.45
N GLN A 578 -23.98 -16.45 0.74
CA GLN A 578 -24.66 -16.31 2.04
C GLN A 578 -24.99 -14.87 2.43
N GLY A 579 -24.64 -13.87 1.59
CA GLY A 579 -24.88 -12.46 1.87
C GLY A 579 -24.07 -11.91 3.05
N LEU A 580 -22.92 -12.53 3.38
CA LEU A 580 -22.11 -12.14 4.53
C LEU A 580 -21.45 -10.76 4.35
N GLY A 581 -21.08 -10.11 5.46
CA GLY A 581 -20.39 -8.82 5.44
C GLY A 581 -18.99 -8.90 4.81
N GLY A 582 -18.39 -10.09 4.82
CA GLY A 582 -17.06 -10.37 4.29
C GLY A 582 -16.40 -11.51 5.06
N ALA A 583 -15.09 -11.39 5.30
CA ALA A 583 -14.31 -12.35 6.07
C ALA A 583 -13.25 -11.65 6.92
N PHE A 584 -12.73 -12.39 7.91
CA PHE A 584 -11.56 -12.01 8.66
C PHE A 584 -10.65 -13.21 8.90
N PHE A 585 -9.44 -12.97 9.43
CA PHE A 585 -8.50 -14.04 9.72
C PHE A 585 -7.62 -13.80 10.95
N TRP A 586 -7.27 -14.92 11.59
CA TRP A 586 -6.26 -15.02 12.64
C TRP A 586 -5.08 -15.86 12.12
N GLU A 587 -3.83 -15.40 12.10
CA GLU A 587 -3.29 -14.05 12.33
C GLU A 587 -2.31 -13.70 11.19
N PHE A 588 -1.98 -12.41 11.03
CA PHE A 588 -1.11 -11.95 9.92
C PHE A 588 0.25 -12.67 9.83
N SER A 589 0.81 -13.12 10.95
CA SER A 589 2.13 -13.78 10.97
C SER A 589 2.14 -15.17 10.36
N GLY A 590 0.98 -15.84 10.26
CA GLY A 590 0.85 -17.20 9.73
C GLY A 590 0.91 -17.29 8.20
N ASP A 591 0.63 -16.19 7.50
CA ASP A 591 0.73 -16.14 6.04
C ASP A 591 2.20 -16.06 5.57
N THR A 592 2.38 -16.47 4.34
CA THR A 592 3.56 -16.34 3.51
C THR A 592 4.06 -14.90 3.34
N GLY A 593 5.35 -14.75 3.04
CA GLY A 593 6.00 -13.44 2.84
C GLY A 593 5.45 -12.60 1.67
N ASN A 594 4.62 -13.18 0.79
CA ASN A 594 3.92 -12.54 -0.32
C ASN A 594 2.39 -12.42 -0.12
N GLY A 595 1.89 -12.75 1.08
CA GLY A 595 0.48 -12.55 1.47
C GLY A 595 -0.48 -13.41 0.66
N GLU A 596 -0.16 -14.68 0.45
CA GLU A 596 -0.88 -15.65 -0.38
C GLU A 596 -2.31 -15.90 0.11
N LEU A 597 -2.52 -16.11 1.43
CA LEU A 597 -3.86 -16.30 1.99
C LEU A 597 -4.66 -14.99 2.03
N VAL A 598 -4.03 -13.85 2.35
CA VAL A 598 -4.66 -12.52 2.24
C VAL A 598 -5.11 -12.26 0.78
N SER A 599 -4.31 -12.69 -0.20
CA SER A 599 -4.65 -12.58 -1.63
C SER A 599 -5.83 -13.47 -2.00
N ALA A 600 -5.90 -14.68 -1.46
CA ALA A 600 -7.03 -15.58 -1.67
C ALA A 600 -8.34 -15.02 -1.10
N ILE A 601 -8.32 -14.43 0.10
CA ILE A 601 -9.49 -13.73 0.67
C ILE A 601 -9.86 -12.52 -0.19
N SER A 602 -8.89 -11.64 -0.47
CA SER A 602 -9.12 -10.41 -1.22
C SER A 602 -9.61 -10.65 -2.65
N ASN A 603 -9.22 -11.75 -3.30
CA ASN A 603 -9.71 -12.10 -4.63
C ASN A 603 -11.04 -12.88 -4.57
N GLY A 604 -11.24 -13.73 -3.56
CA GLY A 604 -12.48 -14.44 -3.35
C GLY A 604 -13.67 -13.54 -2.97
N LEU A 605 -13.42 -12.39 -2.32
CA LEU A 605 -14.45 -11.43 -1.89
C LEU A 605 -14.88 -10.40 -2.94
N LYS A 606 -14.18 -10.31 -4.10
CA LYS A 606 -14.52 -9.42 -5.22
C LYS A 606 -15.70 -9.93 -6.06
#